data_AF-A0AAN9HE05-F1
#
_entry.id   AF-A0AAN9HE05-F1
#
_cell.length_a   1.000
_cell.length_b   1.000
_cell.length_c   1.000
_cell.angle_alpha   90.00
_cell.angle_beta   90.00
_cell.angle_gamma   90.00
#
_symmetry.space_group_name_H-M   'P 1'
#
loop_
_entity.id
_entity.type
_entity.pdbx_description
1 polymer ?
#
loop_
_entity_poly.entity_id
_entity_poly.type
_entity_poly.pdbx_seq_one_letter_code
_entity_poly.pdbx_strand_id
1 'polypeptide(L)'
;MTTKSSLLKVILLGDGGVGKSSLMNRYVSNKFDSHLFHTIGVEFLNKELEVDGHMVTLQIWDTAGQERFRSLRTPFYRGSDCCLLTFSVDDNQSFLNLSNWTKEFAFYADVRNPEKFPFVVLGNKVDVTERQVSMEEAQRWCQENGGYPYFETSAKDATNVSAAFEEAVRRVLASEDRAEHLLPTDTVDIHRKPRSNGSCC
;
A
#
# COMPACT_ATOMS: atom_id res chain seq x y z
N MET A 1 4.66 3.32 -29.84
CA MET A 1 5.10 2.45 -28.74
C MET A 1 3.96 2.42 -27.74
N THR A 2 3.19 1.34 -27.69
CA THR A 2 2.10 1.18 -26.73
C THR A 2 2.71 0.95 -25.36
N THR A 3 2.72 1.99 -24.52
CA THR A 3 3.03 1.85 -23.09
C THR A 3 2.08 0.81 -22.51
N LYS A 4 2.65 -0.30 -22.03
CA LYS A 4 1.89 -1.36 -21.39
C LYS A 4 1.38 -0.78 -20.07
N SER A 5 0.06 -0.64 -19.92
CA SER A 5 -0.53 -0.21 -18.64
C SER A 5 -0.16 -1.23 -17.55
N SER A 6 0.52 -0.77 -16.49
CA SER A 6 0.84 -1.61 -15.34
C SER A 6 -0.38 -1.73 -14.43
N LEU A 7 -0.75 -2.97 -14.09
CA LEU A 7 -1.80 -3.24 -13.11
C LEU A 7 -1.15 -3.27 -11.72
N LEU A 8 -1.55 -2.35 -10.84
CA LEU A 8 -1.02 -2.25 -9.48
C LEU A 8 -2.11 -2.61 -8.46
N LYS A 9 -1.83 -3.59 -7.62
CA LYS A 9 -2.71 -4.03 -6.52
C LYS A 9 -2.40 -3.25 -5.25
N VAL A 10 -3.35 -2.43 -4.82
CA VAL A 10 -3.28 -1.68 -3.55
C VAL A 10 -4.32 -2.24 -2.58
N ILE A 11 -3.91 -2.59 -1.36
CA ILE A 11 -4.81 -3.12 -0.34
C ILE A 11 -4.99 -2.13 0.81
N LEU A 12 -6.23 -1.93 1.26
CA LEU A 12 -6.58 -1.11 2.41
C LEU A 12 -6.71 -1.99 3.65
N LEU A 13 -5.90 -1.73 4.68
CA LEU A 13 -5.95 -2.42 5.99
C LEU A 13 -6.16 -1.42 7.13
N GLY A 14 -6.71 -1.90 8.25
CA GLY A 14 -7.08 -1.07 9.39
C GLY A 14 -8.36 -1.54 10.06
N ASP A 15 -8.66 -1.01 11.24
CA ASP A 15 -9.78 -1.44 12.08
C ASP A 15 -11.14 -1.23 11.40
N GLY A 16 -12.18 -1.88 11.95
CA GLY A 16 -13.56 -1.67 11.51
C GLY A 16 -14.00 -0.22 11.75
N GLY A 17 -14.66 0.41 10.77
CA GLY A 17 -15.24 1.76 10.95
C GLY A 17 -14.26 2.94 10.78
N VAL A 18 -12.98 2.69 10.50
CA VAL A 18 -12.00 3.75 10.21
C VAL A 18 -12.22 4.44 8.86
N GLY A 19 -13.03 3.86 7.97
CA GLY A 19 -13.44 4.46 6.69
C GLY A 19 -12.72 3.98 5.43
N LYS A 20 -12.13 2.77 5.44
CA LYS A 20 -11.47 2.15 4.27
C LYS A 20 -12.37 2.11 3.03
N SER A 21 -13.57 1.57 3.15
CA SER A 21 -14.56 1.52 2.07
C SER A 21 -14.97 2.92 1.61
N SER A 22 -15.10 3.87 2.54
CA SER A 22 -15.42 5.27 2.21
C SER A 22 -14.29 5.95 1.43
N LEU A 23 -13.03 5.70 1.78
CA LEU A 23 -11.86 6.20 1.05
C LEU A 23 -11.80 5.62 -0.37
N MET A 24 -11.99 4.30 -0.52
CA MET A 24 -12.07 3.65 -1.83
C MET A 24 -13.19 4.26 -2.68
N ASN A 25 -14.41 4.36 -2.13
CA ASN A 25 -15.57 4.90 -2.86
C ASN A 25 -15.40 6.39 -3.19
N ARG A 26 -14.82 7.18 -2.28
CA ARG A 26 -14.51 8.59 -2.53
C ARG A 26 -13.52 8.72 -3.68
N TYR A 27 -12.45 7.91 -3.69
CA TYR A 27 -11.42 8.00 -4.70
C TYR A 27 -11.87 7.52 -6.09
N VAL A 28 -12.61 6.40 -6.15
CA VAL A 28 -13.04 5.80 -7.41
C VAL A 28 -14.27 6.51 -7.98
N SER A 29 -15.28 6.75 -7.14
CA SER A 29 -16.61 7.19 -7.59
C SER A 29 -16.96 8.63 -7.19
N ASN A 30 -16.09 9.33 -6.46
CA ASN A 30 -16.39 10.63 -5.85
C ASN A 30 -17.68 10.64 -5.03
N LYS A 31 -17.98 9.53 -4.35
CA LYS A 31 -19.18 9.35 -3.51
C LYS A 31 -18.79 9.10 -2.06
N PHE A 32 -19.61 9.59 -1.16
CA PHE A 32 -19.53 9.32 0.27
C PHE A 32 -20.92 8.96 0.78
N ASP A 33 -20.99 7.91 1.60
CA ASP A 33 -22.21 7.45 2.25
C ASP A 33 -21.93 7.30 3.75
N SER A 34 -22.68 8.03 4.56
CA SER A 34 -22.59 7.99 6.03
C SER A 34 -23.16 6.70 6.63
N HIS A 35 -23.92 5.92 5.86
CA HIS A 35 -24.61 4.70 6.30
C HIS A 35 -23.96 3.42 5.78
N LEU A 36 -22.70 3.49 5.33
CA LEU A 36 -21.93 2.31 4.94
C LEU A 36 -21.85 1.29 6.08
N PHE A 37 -22.34 0.08 5.82
CA PHE A 37 -22.25 -1.05 6.75
C PHE A 37 -20.83 -1.61 6.81
N HIS A 38 -20.55 -2.42 7.83
CA HIS A 38 -19.27 -3.11 7.95
C HIS A 38 -19.02 -4.09 6.80
N THR A 39 -17.86 -3.98 6.17
CA THR A 39 -17.36 -4.98 5.22
C THR A 39 -17.16 -6.32 5.92
N ILE A 40 -17.80 -7.37 5.41
CA ILE A 40 -17.71 -8.75 5.93
C ILE A 40 -16.55 -9.52 5.29
N GLY A 41 -16.26 -9.24 4.02
CA GLY A 41 -15.21 -9.92 3.26
C GLY A 41 -14.25 -8.94 2.62
N VAL A 42 -14.17 -9.00 1.30
CA VAL A 42 -13.25 -8.21 0.48
C VAL A 42 -13.98 -7.76 -0.77
N GLU A 43 -13.80 -6.51 -1.16
CA GLU A 43 -14.30 -5.93 -2.41
C GLU A 43 -13.14 -5.23 -3.11
N PHE A 44 -13.17 -5.15 -4.44
CA PHE A 44 -12.18 -4.34 -5.15
C PHE A 44 -12.82 -3.51 -6.26
N LEU A 45 -12.21 -2.37 -6.53
CA LEU A 45 -12.54 -1.48 -7.64
C LEU A 45 -11.29 -1.15 -8.44
N ASN A 46 -11.46 -0.95 -9.75
CA ASN A 46 -10.39 -0.50 -10.63
C ASN A 46 -10.49 1.00 -10.88
N LYS A 47 -9.35 1.68 -10.97
CA LYS A 47 -9.25 3.07 -11.42
C LYS A 47 -8.03 3.24 -12.31
N GLU A 48 -8.22 3.77 -13.50
CA GLU A 48 -7.11 4.19 -14.37
C GLU A 48 -6.67 5.61 -13.99
N LEU A 49 -5.37 5.83 -13.96
CA LEU A 49 -4.76 7.12 -13.65
C LEU A 49 -3.37 7.25 -14.30
N GLU A 50 -2.92 8.48 -14.44
CA GLU A 50 -1.54 8.82 -14.81
C GLU A 50 -0.83 9.39 -13.58
N VAL A 51 0.32 8.85 -13.22
CA VAL A 51 1.18 9.38 -12.14
C VAL A 51 2.58 9.55 -12.68
N ASP A 52 3.10 10.78 -12.62
CA ASP A 52 4.45 11.13 -13.07
C ASP A 52 4.78 10.60 -14.50
N GLY A 53 3.81 10.72 -15.41
CA GLY A 53 3.94 10.27 -16.81
C GLY A 53 3.69 8.78 -17.05
N HIS A 54 3.37 8.01 -16.00
CA HIS A 54 3.10 6.58 -16.08
C HIS A 54 1.60 6.29 -16.02
N MET A 55 1.05 5.73 -17.10
CA MET A 55 -0.32 5.22 -17.13
C MET A 55 -0.41 3.89 -16.39
N VAL A 56 -1.23 3.84 -15.34
CA VAL A 56 -1.44 2.64 -14.52
C VAL A 56 -2.92 2.34 -14.30
N THR A 57 -3.23 1.08 -14.10
CA THR A 57 -4.54 0.63 -13.61
C THR A 57 -4.39 0.22 -12.16
N LEU A 58 -4.98 0.99 -11.24
CA LEU A 58 -5.01 0.67 -9.82
C LEU A 58 -6.15 -0.27 -9.51
N GLN A 59 -5.85 -1.44 -8.97
CA GLN A 59 -6.83 -2.35 -8.39
C GLN A 59 -6.81 -2.18 -6.87
N ILE A 60 -7.84 -1.51 -6.35
CA ILE A 60 -7.93 -1.13 -4.94
C ILE A 60 -8.78 -2.17 -4.22
N TRP A 61 -8.21 -2.83 -3.22
CA TRP A 61 -8.85 -3.88 -2.43
C TRP A 61 -9.27 -3.34 -1.06
N ASP A 62 -10.56 -3.19 -0.83
CA ASP A 62 -11.16 -2.94 0.49
C ASP A 62 -11.31 -4.23 1.28
N THR A 63 -11.01 -4.20 2.57
CA THR A 63 -11.01 -5.39 3.43
C THR A 63 -11.79 -5.21 4.72
N ALA A 64 -12.32 -6.31 5.25
CA ALA A 64 -12.97 -6.33 6.55
C ALA A 64 -12.01 -5.99 7.70
N GLY A 65 -12.28 -4.90 8.42
CA GLY A 65 -11.46 -4.46 9.56
C GLY A 65 -11.76 -5.17 10.89
N GLN A 66 -12.82 -5.98 10.97
CA GLN A 66 -13.16 -6.69 12.20
C GLN A 66 -12.33 -7.97 12.34
N GLU A 67 -11.84 -8.25 13.55
CA GLU A 67 -11.02 -9.43 13.80
C GLU A 67 -11.74 -10.75 13.45
N ARG A 68 -13.04 -10.83 13.73
CA ARG A 68 -13.87 -12.02 13.43
C ARG A 68 -13.93 -12.39 11.94
N PHE A 69 -13.50 -11.50 11.05
CA PHE A 69 -13.45 -11.72 9.60
C PHE A 69 -12.02 -11.89 9.07
N ARG A 70 -11.01 -12.07 9.95
CA ARG A 70 -9.59 -12.24 9.55
C ARG A 70 -9.40 -13.33 8.49
N SER A 71 -10.02 -14.49 8.67
CA SER A 71 -9.92 -15.61 7.72
C SER A 71 -10.49 -15.32 6.34
N LEU A 72 -11.35 -14.30 6.21
CA LEU A 72 -11.94 -13.87 4.94
C LEU A 72 -11.06 -12.86 4.19
N ARG A 73 -10.19 -12.11 4.87
CA ARG A 73 -9.34 -11.08 4.25
C ARG A 73 -7.92 -11.55 3.93
N THR A 74 -7.31 -12.37 4.79
CA THR A 74 -5.87 -12.69 4.69
C THR A 74 -5.46 -13.42 3.41
N PRO A 75 -6.31 -14.27 2.77
CA PRO A 75 -5.95 -14.86 1.47
C PRO A 75 -5.69 -13.84 0.37
N PHE A 76 -6.23 -12.62 0.50
CA PHE A 76 -6.12 -11.57 -0.50
C PHE A 76 -4.89 -10.67 -0.32
N TYR A 77 -4.06 -10.89 0.71
CA TYR A 77 -2.87 -10.06 0.94
C TYR A 77 -1.75 -10.35 -0.07
N ARG A 78 -1.62 -11.61 -0.47
CA ARG A 78 -0.59 -12.05 -1.42
C ARG A 78 -0.68 -11.29 -2.75
N GLY A 79 0.48 -10.90 -3.27
CA GLY A 79 0.59 -10.17 -4.53
C GLY A 79 0.10 -8.73 -4.47
N SER A 80 -0.10 -8.16 -3.27
CA SER A 80 -0.29 -6.70 -3.15
C SER A 80 1.03 -5.99 -3.44
N ASP A 81 0.97 -4.93 -4.21
CA ASP A 81 2.13 -4.11 -4.57
C ASP A 81 2.35 -3.01 -3.53
N CYS A 82 1.29 -2.51 -2.90
CA CYS A 82 1.34 -1.53 -1.80
C CYS A 82 0.19 -1.75 -0.79
N CYS A 83 0.42 -1.36 0.45
CA CYS A 83 -0.57 -1.44 1.53
C CYS A 83 -0.85 -0.05 2.12
N LEU A 84 -2.12 0.35 2.11
CA LEU A 84 -2.62 1.55 2.75
C LEU A 84 -3.10 1.20 4.17
N LEU A 85 -2.29 1.56 5.16
CA LEU A 85 -2.58 1.38 6.58
C LEU A 85 -3.46 2.53 7.06
N THR A 86 -4.70 2.24 7.42
CA THR A 86 -5.72 3.26 7.73
C THR A 86 -6.12 3.20 9.20
N PHE A 87 -6.09 4.35 9.85
CA PHE A 87 -6.70 4.56 11.17
C PHE A 87 -7.63 5.77 11.13
N SER A 88 -8.39 6.00 12.19
CA SER A 88 -9.27 7.15 12.33
C SER A 88 -8.70 8.12 13.36
N VAL A 89 -8.64 9.42 13.07
CA VAL A 89 -8.03 10.39 13.99
C VAL A 89 -8.84 10.62 15.26
N ASP A 90 -10.12 10.23 15.27
CA ASP A 90 -11.05 10.18 16.40
C ASP A 90 -11.06 8.81 17.13
N ASP A 91 -10.16 7.89 16.79
CA ASP A 91 -10.07 6.56 17.41
C ASP A 91 -8.61 6.16 17.67
N ASN A 92 -8.16 6.41 18.91
CA ASN A 92 -6.79 6.08 19.33
C ASN A 92 -6.49 4.57 19.25
N GLN A 93 -7.48 3.70 19.50
CA GLN A 93 -7.27 2.26 19.46
C GLN A 93 -6.93 1.79 18.03
N SER A 94 -7.60 2.37 17.03
CA SER A 94 -7.32 2.09 15.62
C SER A 94 -5.88 2.47 15.23
N PHE A 95 -5.33 3.54 15.81
CA PHE A 95 -3.95 3.96 15.60
C PHE A 95 -2.94 2.99 16.25
N LEU A 96 -3.17 2.62 17.52
CA LEU A 96 -2.32 1.64 18.22
C LEU A 96 -2.29 0.29 17.49
N ASN A 97 -3.39 -0.08 16.84
CA ASN A 97 -3.50 -1.34 16.09
C ASN A 97 -2.73 -1.35 14.76
N LEU A 98 -2.21 -0.24 14.25
CA LEU A 98 -1.42 -0.20 13.01
C LEU A 98 -0.21 -1.16 13.03
N SER A 99 0.43 -1.31 14.20
CA SER A 99 1.54 -2.25 14.38
C SER A 99 1.10 -3.70 14.19
N ASN A 100 -0.12 -4.04 14.62
CA ASN A 100 -0.69 -5.38 14.46
C ASN A 100 -1.06 -5.64 12.99
N TRP A 101 -1.64 -4.65 12.32
CA TRP A 101 -1.95 -4.71 10.88
C TRP A 101 -0.70 -4.91 10.03
N THR A 102 0.38 -4.19 10.34
CA THR A 102 1.68 -4.34 9.64
C THR A 102 2.24 -5.75 9.79
N LYS A 103 2.23 -6.30 11.01
CA LYS A 103 2.67 -7.68 11.29
C LYS A 103 1.79 -8.72 10.61
N GLU A 104 0.48 -8.55 10.67
CA GLU A 104 -0.48 -9.44 10.00
C GLU A 104 -0.25 -9.45 8.49
N PHE A 105 -0.08 -8.27 7.88
CA PHE A 105 0.22 -8.16 6.46
C PHE A 105 1.53 -8.88 6.10
N ALA A 106 2.62 -8.57 6.80
CA ALA A 106 3.92 -9.18 6.55
C ALA A 106 3.88 -10.72 6.62
N PHE A 107 3.11 -11.28 7.55
CA PHE A 107 2.95 -12.72 7.71
C PHE A 107 2.16 -13.37 6.57
N TYR A 108 0.99 -12.83 6.21
CA TYR A 108 0.09 -13.47 5.23
C TYR A 108 0.37 -13.10 3.77
N ALA A 109 1.00 -11.94 3.52
CA ALA A 109 1.35 -11.51 2.17
C ALA A 109 2.56 -12.27 1.59
N ASP A 110 3.34 -12.96 2.43
CA ASP A 110 4.57 -13.68 2.04
C ASP A 110 5.58 -12.75 1.32
N VAL A 111 5.76 -11.54 1.88
CA VAL A 111 6.66 -10.54 1.32
C VAL A 111 8.11 -10.93 1.61
N ARG A 112 8.93 -11.06 0.56
CA ARG A 112 10.36 -11.43 0.68
C ARG A 112 11.16 -10.47 1.56
N ASN A 113 10.91 -9.17 1.42
CA ASN A 113 11.58 -8.10 2.16
C ASN A 113 10.55 -7.15 2.79
N PRO A 114 9.95 -7.51 3.95
CA PRO A 114 8.90 -6.72 4.57
C PRO A 114 9.30 -5.26 4.85
N GLU A 115 10.57 -5.02 5.22
CA GLU A 115 11.10 -3.68 5.50
C GLU A 115 11.19 -2.77 4.27
N LYS A 116 11.19 -3.34 3.07
CA LYS A 116 11.22 -2.58 1.81
C LYS A 116 9.84 -2.50 1.15
N PHE A 117 8.84 -3.16 1.69
CA PHE A 117 7.50 -3.16 1.15
C PHE A 117 6.89 -1.75 1.25
N PRO A 118 6.24 -1.22 0.20
CA PRO A 118 5.69 0.12 0.24
C PRO A 118 4.39 0.14 1.06
N PHE A 119 4.48 0.77 2.22
CA PHE A 119 3.32 1.17 3.02
C PHE A 119 3.09 2.68 2.91
N VAL A 120 1.82 3.09 2.99
CA VAL A 120 1.40 4.48 3.21
C VAL A 120 0.38 4.49 4.34
N VAL A 121 0.51 5.45 5.27
CA VAL A 121 -0.35 5.56 6.45
C VAL A 121 -1.37 6.67 6.25
N LEU A 122 -2.64 6.36 6.51
CA LEU A 122 -3.78 7.27 6.37
C LEU A 122 -4.42 7.50 7.73
N GLY A 123 -4.36 8.74 8.23
CA GLY A 123 -5.18 9.21 9.34
C GLY A 123 -6.47 9.78 8.79
N ASN A 124 -7.53 8.98 8.76
CA ASN A 124 -8.81 9.37 8.16
C ASN A 124 -9.71 10.12 9.14
N LYS A 125 -10.76 10.75 8.60
CA LYS A 125 -11.77 11.55 9.29
C LYS A 125 -11.23 12.84 9.90
N VAL A 126 -10.29 13.51 9.23
CA VAL A 126 -9.77 14.80 9.73
C VAL A 126 -10.78 15.94 9.73
N ASP A 127 -11.96 15.73 9.15
CA ASP A 127 -13.12 16.62 9.25
C ASP A 127 -13.79 16.63 10.63
N VAL A 128 -13.42 15.72 11.54
CA VAL A 128 -13.94 15.68 12.91
C VAL A 128 -13.24 16.72 13.81
N THR A 129 -13.98 17.28 14.75
CA THR A 129 -13.46 18.27 15.72
C THR A 129 -12.75 17.62 16.90
N GLU A 130 -13.27 16.48 17.38
CA GLU A 130 -12.75 15.78 18.57
C GLU A 130 -11.76 14.70 18.16
N ARG A 131 -10.50 15.12 17.97
CA ARG A 131 -9.41 14.21 17.61
C ARG A 131 -8.82 13.57 18.87
N GLN A 132 -8.48 12.29 18.76
CA GLN A 132 -7.77 11.52 19.80
C GLN A 132 -6.31 11.28 19.45
N VAL A 133 -5.93 11.39 18.17
CA VAL A 133 -4.55 11.19 17.68
C VAL A 133 -4.07 12.48 17.01
N SER A 134 -2.93 12.97 17.48
CA SER A 134 -2.28 14.18 16.92
C SER A 134 -1.53 13.87 15.63
N MET A 135 -1.36 14.89 14.79
CA MET A 135 -0.59 14.76 13.55
C MET A 135 0.87 14.38 13.86
N GLU A 136 1.46 15.01 14.89
CA GLU A 136 2.85 14.82 15.30
C GLU A 136 3.11 13.40 15.81
N GLU A 137 2.16 12.84 16.56
CA GLU A 137 2.23 11.46 17.05
C GLU A 137 2.18 10.46 15.90
N ALA A 138 1.25 10.64 14.96
CA ALA A 138 1.14 9.77 13.79
C ALA A 138 2.38 9.85 12.89
N GLN A 139 2.90 11.06 12.65
CA GLN A 139 4.14 11.27 11.89
C GLN A 139 5.35 10.62 12.56
N ARG A 140 5.49 10.77 13.88
CA ARG A 140 6.57 10.13 14.63
C ARG A 140 6.50 8.61 14.50
N TRP A 141 5.32 8.02 14.68
CA TRP A 141 5.14 6.59 14.50
C TRP A 141 5.53 6.14 13.09
N CYS A 142 5.15 6.87 12.05
CA CYS A 142 5.53 6.54 10.67
C CYS A 142 7.06 6.57 10.45
N GLN A 143 7.76 7.54 11.05
CA GLN A 143 9.22 7.62 10.99
C GLN A 143 9.90 6.44 11.69
N GLU A 144 9.45 6.10 12.90
CA GLU A 144 10.02 5.01 13.70
C GLU A 144 9.74 3.62 13.13
N ASN A 145 8.67 3.45 12.35
CA ASN A 145 8.22 2.13 11.89
C ASN A 145 8.56 1.81 10.43
N GLY A 146 9.38 2.62 9.76
CA GLY A 146 9.82 2.34 8.37
C GLY A 146 9.89 3.56 7.47
N GLY A 147 9.69 4.78 8.00
CA GLY A 147 9.70 6.01 7.21
C GLY A 147 8.52 6.08 6.23
N TYR A 148 7.34 5.65 6.67
CA TYR A 148 6.15 5.60 5.82
C TYR A 148 5.63 7.02 5.51
N PRO A 149 5.22 7.30 4.26
CA PRO A 149 4.45 8.51 3.97
C PRO A 149 3.15 8.52 4.78
N TYR A 150 2.81 9.69 5.33
CA TYR A 150 1.62 9.88 6.14
C TYR A 150 0.71 10.96 5.53
N PHE A 151 -0.58 10.64 5.42
CA PHE A 151 -1.59 11.59 4.96
C PHE A 151 -2.74 11.68 5.96
N GLU A 152 -3.08 12.92 6.30
CA GLU A 152 -4.34 13.27 6.93
C GLU A 152 -5.43 13.33 5.86
N THR A 153 -6.43 12.46 5.96
CA THR A 153 -7.45 12.28 4.93
C THR A 153 -8.86 12.47 5.47
N SER A 154 -9.78 12.87 4.61
CA SER A 154 -11.21 12.73 4.88
C SER A 154 -11.93 12.20 3.65
N ALA A 155 -12.49 11.01 3.77
CA ALA A 155 -13.41 10.48 2.77
C ALA A 155 -14.67 11.35 2.60
N LYS A 156 -15.06 12.12 3.63
CA LYS A 156 -16.28 12.94 3.64
C LYS A 156 -16.15 14.16 2.74
N ASP A 157 -15.09 14.94 2.90
CA ASP A 157 -14.85 16.17 2.12
C ASP A 157 -13.77 16.04 1.03
N ALA A 158 -13.20 14.84 0.88
CA ALA A 158 -12.14 14.48 -0.08
C ALA A 158 -10.73 15.00 0.25
N THR A 159 -10.50 15.58 1.43
CA THR A 159 -9.17 16.05 1.87
C THR A 159 -8.12 14.96 1.68
N ASN A 160 -7.08 15.27 0.88
CA ASN A 160 -5.92 14.44 0.56
C ASN A 160 -6.19 13.01 0.05
N VAL A 161 -7.43 12.64 -0.30
CA VAL A 161 -7.74 11.27 -0.73
C VAL A 161 -6.97 10.93 -2.01
N SER A 162 -7.03 11.76 -3.04
CA SER A 162 -6.31 11.50 -4.30
C SER A 162 -4.80 11.46 -4.10
N ALA A 163 -4.25 12.43 -3.34
CA ALA A 163 -2.82 12.52 -3.08
C ALA A 163 -2.26 11.27 -2.40
N ALA A 164 -3.01 10.68 -1.46
CA ALA A 164 -2.63 9.45 -0.77
C ALA A 164 -2.56 8.23 -1.71
N PHE A 165 -3.57 8.04 -2.58
CA PHE A 165 -3.57 6.94 -3.54
C PHE A 165 -2.51 7.10 -4.63
N GLU A 166 -2.28 8.32 -5.11
CA GLU A 166 -1.18 8.61 -6.05
C GLU A 166 0.18 8.38 -5.41
N GLU A 167 0.37 8.71 -4.12
CA GLU A 167 1.62 8.39 -3.42
C GLU A 167 1.85 6.89 -3.35
N ALA A 168 0.80 6.09 -3.12
CA ALA A 168 0.90 4.63 -3.17
C ALA A 168 1.50 4.16 -4.51
N VAL A 169 1.04 4.73 -5.63
CA VAL A 169 1.57 4.45 -6.96
C VAL A 169 3.03 4.88 -7.09
N ARG A 170 3.39 6.11 -6.69
CA ARG A 170 4.78 6.60 -6.74
C ARG A 170 5.74 5.69 -5.98
N ARG A 171 5.31 5.18 -4.81
CA ARG A 171 6.11 4.27 -3.98
C ARG A 171 6.36 2.93 -4.66
N VAL A 172 5.36 2.39 -5.37
CA VAL A 172 5.51 1.15 -6.14
C VAL A 172 6.46 1.36 -7.32
N LEU A 173 6.24 2.39 -8.13
CA LEU A 173 7.09 2.71 -9.29
C LEU A 173 8.57 2.91 -8.89
N ALA A 174 8.82 3.65 -7.79
CA ALA A 174 10.17 3.84 -7.26
C ALA A 174 10.84 2.54 -6.77
N SER A 175 10.05 1.51 -6.44
CA SER A 175 10.58 0.20 -6.04
C SER A 175 10.92 -0.69 -7.24
N GLU A 176 10.15 -0.59 -8.32
CA GLU A 176 10.39 -1.31 -9.58
C GLU A 176 11.64 -0.78 -10.29
N ASP A 177 11.79 0.55 -10.39
CA ASP A 177 12.99 1.18 -10.98
C ASP A 177 14.28 0.74 -10.30
N ARG A 178 14.22 0.55 -8.97
CA ARG A 178 15.35 0.03 -8.18
C ARG A 178 15.62 -1.45 -8.47
N ALA A 179 14.60 -2.26 -8.70
CA ALA A 179 14.78 -3.66 -9.05
C ALA A 179 15.42 -3.81 -10.45
N GLU A 180 15.04 -2.96 -11.41
CA GLU A 180 15.65 -2.94 -12.74
C GLU A 180 17.11 -2.43 -12.72
N HIS A 181 17.43 -1.42 -11.90
CA HIS A 181 18.80 -0.91 -11.76
C HIS A 181 19.76 -1.81 -10.95
N LEU A 182 19.24 -2.79 -10.20
CA LEU A 182 20.03 -3.71 -9.36
C LEU A 182 20.42 -5.02 -10.06
N LEU A 183 20.28 -5.11 -11.39
CA LEU A 183 20.81 -6.22 -12.18
C LEU A 183 22.19 -5.86 -12.76
N PRO A 184 23.33 -6.16 -12.08
CA PRO A 184 24.53 -6.48 -12.83
C PRO A 184 24.26 -7.82 -13.53
N THR A 185 24.14 -7.77 -14.85
CA THR A 185 24.23 -8.98 -15.67
C THR A 185 25.66 -9.49 -15.61
N ASP A 186 25.99 -10.27 -14.59
CA ASP A 186 27.07 -11.25 -14.70
C ASP A 186 26.56 -12.38 -15.60
N THR A 187 26.46 -12.08 -16.90
CA THR A 187 26.38 -13.13 -17.92
C THR A 187 27.69 -13.90 -17.86
N VAL A 188 27.64 -15.10 -17.29
CA VAL A 188 28.71 -16.09 -17.45
C VAL A 188 28.80 -16.40 -18.95
N ASP A 189 29.85 -15.91 -19.58
CA ASP A 189 30.12 -16.12 -20.99
C ASP A 189 30.55 -17.58 -21.24
N ILE A 190 29.58 -18.42 -21.63
CA ILE A 190 29.74 -19.87 -21.87
C ILE A 190 30.62 -20.15 -23.11
N HIS A 191 31.04 -19.10 -23.84
CA HIS A 191 31.95 -19.20 -24.98
C HIS A 191 33.41 -18.88 -24.66
N ARG A 192 33.77 -18.68 -23.38
CA ARG A 192 35.17 -18.53 -22.99
C ARG A 192 35.91 -19.86 -23.18
N LYS A 193 36.55 -20.03 -24.35
CA LYS A 193 37.44 -21.16 -24.64
C LYS A 193 38.47 -21.28 -23.51
N PRO A 194 38.74 -22.50 -23.01
CA PRO A 194 39.79 -22.70 -22.02
C PRO A 194 41.12 -22.21 -22.61
N ARG A 195 41.84 -21.38 -21.86
CA ARG A 195 43.21 -21.02 -22.20
C ARG A 195 44.01 -22.31 -22.30
N SER A 196 44.57 -22.58 -23.47
CA SER A 196 45.56 -23.62 -23.67
C SER A 196 46.82 -23.23 -22.90
N ASN A 197 47.00 -23.79 -21.70
CA ASN A 197 48.31 -23.84 -21.07
C ASN A 197 49.15 -24.86 -21.83
N GLY A 198 49.78 -24.40 -22.91
CA GLY A 198 50.93 -25.07 -23.48
C GLY A 198 52.20 -24.50 -22.86
N SER A 199 52.97 -25.36 -22.19
CA SER A 199 54.42 -25.52 -22.39
C SER A 199 55.09 -26.22 -21.19
N CYS A 200 55.55 -27.44 -21.44
CA CYS A 200 56.90 -27.97 -21.15
C CYS A 200 57.55 -27.70 -19.78
N CYS A 201 57.74 -28.76 -18.99
CA CYS A 201 58.98 -29.54 -18.87
C CYS A 201 58.65 -30.93 -18.34
#